data_AF-A0A6P6I5A4-F1
#
_entry.id   AF-A0A6P6I5A4-F1
#
_cell.length_a   1.000
_cell.length_b   1.000
_cell.length_c   1.000
_cell.angle_alpha   90.00
_cell.angle_beta   90.00
_cell.angle_gamma   90.00
#
_symmetry.space_group_name_H-M   'P 1'
#
loop_
_entity.id
_entity.type
_entity.pdbx_description
1 polymer ?
#
loop_
_entity_poly.entity_id
_entity_poly.type
_entity_poly.pdbx_seq_one_letter_code
_entity_poly.pdbx_strand_id
1 'polypeptide(L)'
;MYQEQLNLTSLDAPLQLQLDASWIQFHLGISRHGLYPRSSPVVRQLLQDMRRSPTISADYSQDEKALLGACDCTQIVKPSGVHLKLVLRFSDFGKAMFKPMRQQRHEETPADFFYFIDFQRHNAEIAAFHLDRILDFRRVPPTVGRLVNVTKEILEVTKNEILQSVFFVSPGGVLAGAGIKKKTLSHLQLLAQGDYRLSDVMRESLLEDELSPVLTEPHLLALDRRLQIILQTVKGCVEAHGEQSVIASDPAGESAPDSGRANPTS
;
A
#
# COMPACT_ATOMS: atom_id res chain seq x y z
N MET A 1 26.85 19.91 8.16
CA MET A 1 27.74 18.82 7.68
C MET A 1 27.54 18.53 6.20
N TYR A 2 26.59 17.70 5.77
CA TYR A 2 26.53 17.24 4.36
C TYR A 2 26.38 18.35 3.30
N GLN A 3 25.62 19.42 3.60
CA GLN A 3 25.54 20.59 2.71
C GLN A 3 26.90 21.31 2.59
N GLU A 4 27.64 21.50 3.69
CA GLU A 4 29.00 22.05 3.65
C GLU A 4 29.95 21.16 2.82
N GLN A 5 29.84 19.83 2.94
CA GLN A 5 30.67 18.88 2.17
C GLN A 5 30.44 18.97 0.65
N LEU A 6 29.26 19.43 0.21
CA LEU A 6 28.92 19.70 -1.19
C LEU A 6 29.02 21.19 -1.57
N ASN A 7 29.57 22.05 -0.71
CA ASN A 7 29.60 23.51 -0.86
C ASN A 7 28.20 24.16 -1.09
N LEU A 8 27.13 23.51 -0.62
CA LEU A 8 25.77 24.03 -0.68
C LEU A 8 25.48 24.95 0.51
N THR A 9 25.04 26.17 0.23
CA THR A 9 24.61 27.13 1.27
C THR A 9 23.35 26.63 1.96
N SER A 10 23.36 26.54 3.29
CA SER A 10 22.15 26.22 4.06
C SER A 10 21.30 27.49 4.22
N LEU A 11 20.17 27.55 3.53
CA LEU A 11 19.27 28.72 3.47
C LEU A 11 18.00 28.57 4.32
N ASP A 12 17.59 27.32 4.58
CA ASP A 12 16.34 27.01 5.27
C ASP A 12 16.51 26.84 6.79
N ALA A 13 15.46 27.15 7.54
CA ALA A 13 15.43 26.91 8.98
C ALA A 13 15.42 25.39 9.31
N PRO A 14 16.02 24.95 10.43
CA PRO A 14 15.97 23.55 10.84
C PRO A 14 14.54 23.03 11.02
N LEU A 15 14.20 21.98 10.28
CA LEU A 15 12.90 21.30 10.38
C LEU A 15 12.65 20.77 11.80
N GLN A 16 11.45 20.99 12.32
CA GLN A 16 11.02 20.56 13.65
C GLN A 16 9.97 19.45 13.56
N LEU A 17 10.04 18.46 14.46
CA LEU A 17 9.08 17.36 14.53
C LEU A 17 7.76 17.86 15.13
N GLN A 18 6.70 17.89 14.31
CA GLN A 18 5.34 18.25 14.73
C GLN A 18 4.58 16.99 15.15
N LEU A 19 4.07 16.94 16.40
CA LEU A 19 3.45 15.73 16.97
C LEU A 19 2.05 15.41 16.41
N ASP A 20 1.40 16.40 15.81
CA ASP A 20 0.12 16.31 15.10
C ASP A 20 0.26 15.83 13.64
N ALA A 21 1.50 15.66 13.13
CA ALA A 21 1.75 15.13 11.79
C ALA A 21 1.02 13.80 11.55
N SER A 22 0.37 13.67 10.39
CA SER A 22 -0.59 12.60 10.11
C SER A 22 0.02 11.19 10.17
N TRP A 23 1.31 11.03 9.87
CA TRP A 23 2.03 9.75 9.99
C TRP A 23 2.25 9.34 11.46
N ILE A 24 2.44 10.31 12.38
CA ILE A 24 2.55 10.05 13.82
C ILE A 24 1.18 9.64 14.35
N GLN A 25 0.14 10.42 14.01
CA GLN A 25 -1.24 10.12 14.40
C GLN A 25 -1.72 8.77 13.83
N PHE A 26 -1.28 8.39 12.64
CA PHE A 26 -1.49 7.05 12.08
C PHE A 26 -0.80 5.97 12.91
N HIS A 27 0.50 6.11 13.23
CA HIS A 27 1.22 5.14 14.07
C HIS A 27 0.60 4.97 15.46
N LEU A 28 0.17 6.07 16.10
CA LEU A 28 -0.52 6.05 17.39
C LEU A 28 -1.92 5.39 17.31
N GLY A 29 -2.54 5.38 16.13
CA GLY A 29 -3.83 4.74 15.87
C GLY A 29 -3.77 3.24 15.53
N ILE A 30 -2.58 2.65 15.39
CA ILE A 30 -2.42 1.20 15.13
C ILE A 30 -2.87 0.40 16.37
N SER A 31 -3.70 -0.62 16.17
CA SER A 31 -4.26 -1.41 17.27
C SER A 31 -4.43 -2.89 16.92
N ARG A 32 -4.81 -3.72 17.91
CA ARG A 32 -5.18 -5.13 17.72
C ARG A 32 -6.32 -5.35 16.70
N HIS A 33 -7.03 -4.29 16.30
CA HIS A 33 -8.18 -4.33 15.39
C HIS A 33 -7.85 -3.90 13.94
N GLY A 34 -6.58 -3.56 13.64
CA GLY A 34 -6.11 -3.14 12.32
C GLY A 34 -5.11 -1.98 12.37
N LEU A 35 -4.53 -1.64 11.22
CA LEU A 35 -3.61 -0.50 11.08
C LEU A 35 -4.31 0.85 11.25
N TYR A 36 -5.62 0.91 11.01
CA TYR A 36 -6.42 2.13 11.12
C TYR A 36 -7.89 1.79 11.47
N PRO A 37 -8.64 2.72 12.10
CA PRO A 37 -10.08 2.57 12.30
C PRO A 37 -10.87 2.84 11.00
N ARG A 38 -12.10 2.28 10.92
CA ARG A 38 -13.01 2.51 9.79
C ARG A 38 -13.34 4.01 9.66
N SER A 39 -13.35 4.52 8.43
CA SER A 39 -13.64 5.93 8.11
C SER A 39 -12.69 6.96 8.77
N SER A 40 -11.46 6.57 9.10
CA SER A 40 -10.47 7.42 9.78
C SER A 40 -10.18 8.74 9.03
N PRO A 41 -10.36 9.92 9.67
CA PRO A 41 -9.95 11.20 9.08
C PRO A 41 -8.41 11.32 9.01
N VAL A 42 -7.68 10.69 9.93
CA VAL A 42 -6.21 10.67 9.94
C VAL A 42 -5.66 9.97 8.70
N VAL A 43 -6.30 8.88 8.26
CA VAL A 43 -5.91 8.20 7.00
C VAL A 43 -6.20 9.09 5.79
N ARG A 44 -7.33 9.81 5.76
CA ARG A 44 -7.62 10.78 4.69
C ARG A 44 -6.56 11.88 4.62
N GLN A 45 -6.13 12.41 5.77
CA GLN A 45 -5.06 13.41 5.83
C GLN A 45 -3.72 12.83 5.35
N LEU A 46 -3.31 11.66 5.87
CA LEU A 46 -2.06 11.00 5.48
C LEU A 46 -1.98 10.71 3.98
N LEU A 47 -3.09 10.33 3.33
CA LEU A 47 -3.14 10.16 1.86
C LEU A 47 -2.93 11.49 1.11
N GLN A 48 -3.45 12.62 1.62
CA GLN A 48 -3.22 13.94 1.04
C GLN A 48 -1.78 14.43 1.27
N ASP A 49 -1.21 14.18 2.45
CA ASP A 49 0.14 14.57 2.81
C ASP A 49 1.17 13.76 1.99
N MET A 50 1.03 12.42 1.90
CA MET A 50 1.89 11.60 1.04
C MET A 50 1.81 11.98 -0.45
N ARG A 51 0.69 12.54 -0.90
CA ARG A 51 0.51 13.05 -2.27
C ARG A 51 1.19 14.42 -2.48
N ARG A 52 1.18 15.31 -1.48
CA ARG A 52 1.55 16.73 -1.63
C ARG A 52 2.84 17.17 -0.95
N SER A 53 3.23 16.55 0.17
CA SER A 53 4.36 16.99 0.98
C SER A 53 5.68 16.86 0.20
N PRO A 54 6.53 17.91 0.13
CA PRO A 54 7.81 17.84 -0.56
C PRO A 54 8.72 16.74 -0.03
N THR A 55 9.40 16.04 -0.94
CA THR A 55 10.43 15.06 -0.58
C THR A 55 11.73 15.79 -0.25
N ILE A 56 12.30 15.54 0.95
CA ILE A 56 13.55 16.17 1.44
C ILE A 56 14.74 15.22 1.44
N SER A 57 14.51 13.94 1.18
CA SER A 57 15.54 12.90 1.10
C SER A 57 14.97 11.64 0.46
N ALA A 58 15.74 11.05 -0.46
CA ALA A 58 15.46 9.73 -1.04
C ALA A 58 16.65 8.79 -0.83
N ASP A 59 16.38 7.50 -0.62
CA ASP A 59 17.40 6.48 -0.35
C ASP A 59 16.88 5.07 -0.67
N TYR A 60 17.77 4.08 -0.79
CA TYR A 60 17.40 2.67 -0.87
C TYR A 60 16.81 2.16 0.44
N SER A 61 15.98 1.12 0.36
CA SER A 61 15.54 0.38 1.55
C SER A 61 16.69 -0.40 2.19
N GLN A 62 16.60 -0.64 3.50
CA GLN A 62 17.70 -1.24 4.27
C GLN A 62 18.04 -2.67 3.79
N ASP A 63 17.06 -3.41 3.25
CA ASP A 63 17.27 -4.75 2.71
C ASP A 63 17.79 -4.77 1.27
N GLU A 64 17.68 -3.67 0.51
CA GLU A 64 18.45 -3.48 -0.72
C GLU A 64 19.91 -3.11 -0.39
N LYS A 65 20.14 -2.23 0.59
CA LYS A 65 21.49 -1.84 1.02
C LYS A 65 22.33 -3.02 1.50
N ALA A 66 21.70 -4.02 2.13
CA ALA A 66 22.35 -5.27 2.51
C ALA A 66 22.79 -6.15 1.32
N LEU A 67 22.31 -5.86 0.09
CA LEU A 67 22.66 -6.58 -1.15
C LEU A 67 23.65 -5.79 -2.03
N LEU A 68 23.83 -4.49 -1.78
CA LEU A 68 24.77 -3.61 -2.51
C LEU A 68 26.23 -3.96 -2.16
N GLY A 69 26.74 -5.01 -2.79
CA GLY A 69 28.12 -5.50 -2.66
C GLY A 69 28.23 -7.03 -2.74
N ALA A 70 27.17 -7.75 -2.35
CA ALA A 70 27.10 -9.20 -2.38
C ALA A 70 26.45 -9.69 -3.68
N CYS A 71 27.09 -9.47 -4.84
CA CYS A 71 26.57 -9.84 -6.16
C CYS A 71 26.66 -11.36 -6.45
N ASP A 72 26.22 -12.18 -5.50
CA ASP A 72 26.11 -13.63 -5.63
C ASP A 72 24.72 -14.00 -6.16
N CYS A 73 24.65 -14.26 -7.46
CA CYS A 73 23.42 -14.67 -8.15
C CYS A 73 22.82 -15.99 -7.61
N THR A 74 23.56 -16.78 -6.82
CA THR A 74 23.01 -17.99 -6.16
C THR A 74 22.24 -17.66 -4.87
N GLN A 75 22.55 -16.51 -4.23
CA GLN A 75 21.88 -16.05 -3.01
C GLN A 75 20.81 -14.95 -3.27
N ILE A 76 20.91 -14.21 -4.38
CA ILE A 76 19.96 -13.13 -4.73
C ILE A 76 18.60 -13.65 -5.23
N VAL A 77 18.40 -14.97 -5.37
CA VAL A 77 17.10 -15.56 -5.76
C VAL A 77 16.11 -15.61 -4.58
N LYS A 78 15.76 -14.44 -4.03
CA LYS A 78 14.50 -14.30 -3.28
C LYS A 78 13.35 -14.59 -4.25
N PRO A 79 12.37 -15.45 -3.92
CA PRO A 79 11.19 -15.69 -4.79
C PRO A 79 10.26 -14.46 -4.88
N SER A 80 10.58 -13.38 -4.14
CA SER A 80 9.97 -12.05 -4.20
C SER A 80 10.81 -11.00 -4.96
N GLY A 81 11.88 -11.42 -5.66
CA GLY A 81 12.56 -10.67 -6.73
C GLY A 81 13.30 -9.39 -6.32
N VAL A 82 14.13 -8.86 -7.23
CA VAL A 82 14.77 -7.55 -7.06
C VAL A 82 13.93 -6.47 -7.75
N HIS A 83 13.24 -5.67 -6.94
CA HIS A 83 12.54 -4.47 -7.40
C HIS A 83 13.28 -3.24 -6.94
N LEU A 84 13.41 -2.26 -7.82
CA LEU A 84 13.70 -0.90 -7.41
C LEU A 84 12.52 -0.40 -6.58
N LYS A 85 12.77 -0.13 -5.30
CA LYS A 85 11.88 0.54 -4.37
C LYS A 85 12.71 1.60 -3.64
N LEU A 86 12.12 2.73 -3.28
CA LEU A 86 12.86 3.81 -2.63
C LEU A 86 12.14 4.27 -1.37
N VAL A 87 12.91 4.56 -0.33
CA VAL A 87 12.40 5.20 0.89
C VAL A 87 12.49 6.70 0.67
N LEU A 88 11.34 7.32 0.39
CA LEU A 88 11.21 8.78 0.35
C LEU A 88 10.93 9.28 1.77
N ARG A 89 11.56 10.39 2.16
CA ARG A 89 11.27 11.14 3.39
C ARG A 89 10.72 12.51 3.03
N PHE A 90 9.60 12.89 3.63
CA PHE A 90 8.94 14.17 3.41
C PHE A 90 9.35 15.24 4.43
N SER A 91 8.96 16.48 4.19
CA SER A 91 9.25 17.66 5.03
C SER A 91 8.77 17.56 6.48
N ASP A 92 7.76 16.73 6.75
CA ASP A 92 7.22 16.43 8.10
C ASP A 92 7.96 15.26 8.80
N PHE A 93 9.12 14.86 8.27
CA PHE A 93 9.89 13.66 8.62
C PHE A 93 9.21 12.30 8.35
N GLY A 94 7.99 12.30 7.82
CA GLY A 94 7.27 11.10 7.39
C GLY A 94 8.05 10.35 6.32
N LYS A 95 7.84 9.03 6.24
CA LYS A 95 8.53 8.17 5.25
C LYS A 95 7.53 7.28 4.53
N ALA A 96 7.66 7.19 3.21
CA ALA A 96 6.87 6.29 2.36
C ALA A 96 7.78 5.38 1.52
N MET A 97 7.24 4.21 1.15
CA MET A 97 7.88 3.30 0.20
C MET A 97 7.37 3.62 -1.21
N PHE A 98 8.21 4.22 -2.03
CA PHE A 98 7.92 4.52 -3.43
C PHE A 98 8.24 3.30 -4.30
N LYS A 99 7.23 2.83 -5.06
CA LYS A 99 7.39 1.84 -6.12
C LYS A 99 7.10 2.52 -7.47
N PRO A 100 8.09 2.68 -8.37
CA PRO A 100 7.88 3.34 -9.66
C PRO A 100 6.98 2.51 -10.59
N MET A 101 6.34 3.20 -11.54
CA MET A 101 5.64 2.54 -12.65
C MET A 101 6.64 1.79 -13.53
N ARG A 102 6.34 0.52 -13.84
CA ARG A 102 7.18 -0.37 -14.67
C ARG A 102 6.48 -0.91 -15.93
N GLN A 103 5.15 -0.84 -15.98
CA GLN A 103 4.30 -1.30 -17.07
C GLN A 103 3.08 -0.39 -17.23
N GLN A 104 2.51 -0.32 -18.42
CA GLN A 104 1.25 0.34 -18.72
C GLN A 104 0.07 -0.39 -18.08
N ARG A 105 -1.04 0.35 -17.85
CA ARG A 105 -2.24 -0.18 -17.18
C ARG A 105 -2.99 -1.27 -17.99
N HIS A 106 -2.70 -1.38 -19.28
CA HIS A 106 -3.31 -2.35 -20.20
C HIS A 106 -2.38 -3.52 -20.54
N GLU A 107 -1.12 -3.52 -20.08
CA GLU A 107 -0.22 -4.66 -20.26
C GLU A 107 -0.66 -5.80 -19.33
N GLU A 108 -1.12 -6.90 -19.91
CA GLU A 108 -1.32 -8.15 -19.17
C GLU A 108 0.00 -8.93 -19.10
N THR A 109 0.16 -9.73 -18.05
CA THR A 109 1.36 -10.56 -17.86
C THR A 109 1.32 -11.75 -18.83
N PRO A 110 2.39 -12.04 -19.59
CA PRO A 110 2.41 -13.15 -20.53
C PRO A 110 2.11 -14.50 -19.86
N ALA A 111 1.38 -15.38 -20.54
CA ALA A 111 0.93 -16.65 -19.97
C ALA A 111 2.07 -17.68 -19.74
N ASP A 112 3.21 -17.46 -20.37
CA ASP A 112 4.47 -18.19 -20.21
C ASP A 112 5.34 -17.68 -19.05
N PHE A 113 5.03 -16.51 -18.48
CA PHE A 113 5.71 -15.99 -17.30
C PHE A 113 5.19 -16.71 -16.05
N PHE A 114 6.07 -17.44 -15.36
CA PHE A 114 5.76 -17.97 -14.03
C PHE A 114 5.39 -16.84 -13.05
N TYR A 115 4.64 -17.16 -12.00
CA TYR A 115 4.24 -16.19 -10.98
C TYR A 115 5.40 -15.51 -10.25
N PHE A 116 6.63 -16.03 -10.37
CA PHE A 116 7.88 -15.44 -9.88
C PHE A 116 8.70 -14.72 -10.99
N ILE A 117 8.10 -14.46 -12.17
CA ILE A 117 8.67 -13.73 -13.33
C ILE A 117 7.86 -12.43 -13.71
N ASP A 118 6.65 -12.21 -13.16
CA ASP A 118 5.77 -11.01 -13.35
C ASP A 118 6.13 -9.70 -12.58
N PHE A 119 5.99 -8.52 -13.18
CA PHE A 119 6.37 -7.26 -12.52
C PHE A 119 5.44 -6.85 -11.35
N GLN A 120 5.97 -6.45 -10.17
CA GLN A 120 5.15 -5.65 -9.21
C GLN A 120 4.80 -4.31 -9.85
N ARG A 121 3.51 -3.98 -9.77
CA ARG A 121 2.88 -2.82 -10.42
C ARG A 121 2.43 -1.80 -9.37
N HIS A 122 2.88 -0.55 -9.50
CA HIS A 122 2.50 0.56 -8.60
C HIS A 122 0.98 0.65 -8.33
N ASN A 123 0.18 0.47 -9.38
CA ASN A 123 -1.29 0.51 -9.33
C ASN A 123 -1.92 -0.72 -8.66
N ALA A 124 -1.19 -1.83 -8.49
CA ALA A 124 -1.65 -2.94 -7.66
C ALA A 124 -1.59 -2.61 -6.16
N GLU A 125 -0.59 -1.84 -5.70
CA GLU A 125 -0.50 -1.40 -4.29
C GLU A 125 -1.65 -0.46 -3.93
N ILE A 126 -1.92 0.53 -4.80
CA ILE A 126 -3.04 1.49 -4.64
C ILE A 126 -4.37 0.72 -4.63
N ALA A 127 -4.60 -0.15 -5.63
CA ALA A 127 -5.80 -0.97 -5.68
C ALA A 127 -5.96 -1.91 -4.48
N ALA A 128 -4.87 -2.50 -3.97
CA ALA A 128 -4.88 -3.36 -2.80
C ALA A 128 -5.26 -2.59 -1.52
N PHE A 129 -4.77 -1.36 -1.33
CA PHE A 129 -5.19 -0.51 -0.22
C PHE A 129 -6.69 -0.16 -0.30
N HIS A 130 -7.18 0.27 -1.47
CA HIS A 130 -8.61 0.59 -1.63
C HIS A 130 -9.50 -0.65 -1.45
N LEU A 131 -9.07 -1.83 -1.88
CA LEU A 131 -9.78 -3.10 -1.70
C LEU A 131 -9.75 -3.58 -0.24
N ASP A 132 -8.63 -3.47 0.47
CA ASP A 132 -8.50 -3.76 1.92
C ASP A 132 -9.36 -2.82 2.78
N ARG A 133 -9.49 -1.56 2.35
CA ARG A 133 -10.39 -0.55 2.92
C ARG A 133 -11.86 -0.91 2.67
N ILE A 134 -12.23 -1.26 1.44
CA ILE A 134 -13.59 -1.66 1.05
C ILE A 134 -14.02 -2.96 1.74
N LEU A 135 -13.14 -3.96 1.84
CA LEU A 135 -13.42 -5.22 2.54
C LEU A 135 -13.42 -5.09 4.07
N ASP A 136 -13.19 -3.89 4.62
CA ASP A 136 -13.07 -3.58 6.05
C ASP A 136 -12.09 -4.52 6.79
N PHE A 137 -10.99 -4.84 6.12
CA PHE A 137 -9.86 -5.61 6.67
C PHE A 137 -8.92 -4.68 7.44
N ARG A 138 -8.53 -3.56 6.81
CA ARG A 138 -7.67 -2.49 7.35
C ARG A 138 -6.28 -2.99 7.78
N ARG A 139 -5.63 -3.75 6.88
CA ARG A 139 -4.31 -4.40 7.07
C ARG A 139 -3.28 -4.00 6.03
N VAL A 140 -3.67 -3.38 4.93
CA VAL A 140 -2.74 -2.78 3.96
C VAL A 140 -2.44 -1.35 4.40
N PRO A 141 -1.17 -0.90 4.48
CA PRO A 141 -0.85 0.48 4.81
C PRO A 141 -1.51 1.49 3.84
N PRO A 142 -1.87 2.70 4.32
CA PRO A 142 -2.32 3.79 3.44
C PRO A 142 -1.37 3.98 2.26
N THR A 143 -1.91 3.90 1.05
CA THR A 143 -1.14 3.93 -0.20
C THR A 143 -1.83 4.88 -1.17
N VAL A 144 -1.08 5.73 -1.85
CA VAL A 144 -1.59 6.77 -2.74
C VAL A 144 -0.77 6.85 -4.02
N GLY A 145 -1.41 7.19 -5.13
CA GLY A 145 -0.72 7.60 -6.35
C GLY A 145 -0.22 9.04 -6.25
N ARG A 146 0.95 9.29 -6.84
CA ARG A 146 1.62 10.60 -6.93
C ARG A 146 2.48 10.63 -8.18
N LEU A 147 2.39 11.70 -8.95
CA LEU A 147 3.38 12.02 -9.98
C LEU A 147 4.62 12.64 -9.33
N VAL A 148 5.71 11.88 -9.28
CA VAL A 148 6.99 12.31 -8.67
C VAL A 148 7.93 12.82 -9.75
N ASN A 149 8.44 14.04 -9.61
CA ASN A 149 9.52 14.56 -10.44
C ASN A 149 10.84 13.88 -10.03
N VAL A 150 11.20 12.82 -10.73
CA VAL A 150 12.37 11.97 -10.40
C VAL A 150 13.67 12.78 -10.26
N THR A 151 13.87 13.83 -11.05
CA THR A 151 15.04 14.72 -10.91
C THR A 151 14.99 15.47 -9.58
N LYS A 152 13.93 16.24 -9.33
CA LYS A 152 13.83 17.15 -8.18
C LYS A 152 13.57 16.47 -6.84
N GLU A 153 12.80 15.39 -6.84
CA GLU A 153 12.29 14.72 -5.64
C GLU A 153 13.02 13.42 -5.30
N ILE A 154 13.94 12.97 -6.16
CA ILE A 154 14.78 11.78 -5.89
C ILE A 154 16.26 12.09 -6.11
N LEU A 155 16.67 12.51 -7.30
CA LEU A 155 18.09 12.74 -7.63
C LEU A 155 18.69 13.95 -6.88
N GLU A 156 18.03 15.11 -6.89
CA GLU A 156 18.50 16.34 -6.23
C GLU A 156 18.50 16.26 -4.69
N VAL A 157 17.72 15.34 -4.10
CA VAL A 157 17.56 15.20 -2.64
C VAL A 157 18.18 13.93 -2.06
N THR A 158 18.63 12.98 -2.88
CA THR A 158 19.37 11.83 -2.37
C THR A 158 20.78 12.22 -1.94
N LYS A 159 21.23 11.63 -0.83
CA LYS A 159 22.59 11.77 -0.28
C LYS A 159 23.44 10.52 -0.50
N ASN A 160 22.91 9.57 -1.27
CA ASN A 160 23.50 8.26 -1.51
C ASN A 160 24.11 8.24 -2.91
N GLU A 161 25.44 8.26 -2.98
CA GLU A 161 26.22 8.29 -4.22
C GLU A 161 25.96 7.08 -5.14
N ILE A 162 25.59 5.92 -4.57
CA ILE A 162 25.15 4.75 -5.35
C ILE A 162 23.79 5.06 -6.01
N LEU A 163 22.84 5.62 -5.26
CA LEU A 163 21.53 6.00 -5.83
C LEU A 163 21.66 7.12 -6.89
N GLN A 164 22.60 8.04 -6.73
CA GLN A 164 22.90 9.07 -7.73
C GLN A 164 23.51 8.47 -9.02
N SER A 165 24.38 7.46 -8.89
CA SER A 165 25.10 6.88 -10.04
C SER A 165 24.31 5.81 -10.81
N VAL A 166 23.22 5.26 -10.27
CA VAL A 166 22.36 4.28 -10.98
C VAL A 166 21.22 4.88 -11.82
N PHE A 167 21.23 6.19 -12.10
CA PHE A 167 20.19 6.81 -12.94
C PHE A 167 20.36 6.47 -14.44
N PHE A 168 19.91 5.26 -14.80
CA PHE A 168 19.77 4.72 -16.16
C PHE A 168 18.45 3.90 -16.29
N VAL A 169 18.15 3.38 -17.49
CA VAL A 169 16.78 2.94 -17.86
C VAL A 169 16.66 1.41 -18.06
N SER A 170 16.01 0.66 -17.12
CA SER A 170 15.37 -0.71 -17.28
C SER A 170 14.82 -1.37 -15.95
N PRO A 171 13.98 -2.46 -15.96
CA PRO A 171 13.40 -3.21 -14.78
C PRO A 171 14.03 -4.64 -14.54
N GLY A 172 13.59 -5.64 -13.72
CA GLY A 172 12.51 -5.92 -12.70
C GLY A 172 11.97 -7.40 -12.74
N GLY A 173 11.27 -8.07 -11.79
CA GLY A 173 11.02 -8.00 -10.31
C GLY A 173 9.58 -8.46 -9.87
N VAL A 174 9.34 -9.42 -8.92
CA VAL A 174 8.08 -10.25 -8.72
C VAL A 174 7.90 -10.98 -7.32
N LEU A 175 6.82 -11.45 -6.59
CA LEU A 175 5.33 -11.27 -6.30
C LEU A 175 4.85 -11.86 -4.88
N ALA A 176 3.66 -12.52 -4.69
CA ALA A 176 2.94 -12.83 -3.37
C ALA A 176 1.89 -14.02 -3.30
N GLY A 177 1.29 -14.39 -2.10
CA GLY A 177 0.19 -15.42 -1.89
C GLY A 177 -0.45 -15.56 -0.44
N ALA A 178 -1.72 -16.06 -0.22
CA ALA A 178 -2.49 -16.02 1.10
C ALA A 178 -3.80 -16.92 1.32
N GLY A 179 -4.67 -16.66 2.35
CA GLY A 179 -5.93 -17.39 2.78
C GLY A 179 -7.06 -16.56 3.54
N ILE A 180 -8.17 -17.15 4.05
CA ILE A 180 -9.50 -16.46 4.37
C ILE A 180 -10.16 -16.62 5.79
N LYS A 181 -11.27 -15.88 6.12
CA LYS A 181 -12.01 -15.80 7.44
C LYS A 181 -13.56 -15.58 7.34
N LYS A 182 -14.31 -15.68 8.47
CA LYS A 182 -15.79 -15.42 8.56
C LYS A 182 -16.25 -13.99 8.29
N LYS A 183 -15.78 -12.97 9.04
CA LYS A 183 -16.19 -11.57 8.80
C LYS A 183 -15.94 -11.15 7.33
N THR A 184 -14.83 -11.61 6.78
CA THR A 184 -14.48 -11.48 5.37
C THR A 184 -15.57 -12.04 4.45
N LEU A 185 -16.04 -13.27 4.68
CA LEU A 185 -17.09 -13.89 3.88
C LEU A 185 -18.40 -13.10 3.88
N SER A 186 -18.88 -12.65 5.04
CA SER A 186 -20.12 -11.85 5.11
C SER A 186 -20.01 -10.53 4.34
N HIS A 187 -18.81 -9.93 4.29
CA HIS A 187 -18.60 -8.71 3.51
C HIS A 187 -18.54 -8.99 2.00
N LEU A 188 -17.91 -10.10 1.60
CA LEU A 188 -17.90 -10.58 0.21
C LEU A 188 -19.32 -10.87 -0.31
N GLN A 189 -20.22 -11.37 0.54
CA GLN A 189 -21.64 -11.59 0.20
C GLN A 189 -22.43 -10.28 0.00
N LEU A 190 -22.08 -9.19 0.70
CA LEU A 190 -22.67 -7.87 0.48
C LEU A 190 -22.22 -7.27 -0.86
N LEU A 191 -20.91 -7.32 -1.12
CA LEU A 191 -20.27 -6.74 -2.32
C LEU A 191 -20.60 -7.48 -3.63
N ALA A 192 -21.36 -8.58 -3.55
CA ALA A 192 -21.90 -9.32 -4.68
C ALA A 192 -23.34 -8.91 -5.07
N GLN A 193 -23.98 -8.03 -4.30
CA GLN A 193 -25.35 -7.56 -4.51
C GLN A 193 -25.39 -6.40 -5.52
N GLY A 194 -26.54 -6.17 -6.15
CA GLY A 194 -26.69 -5.14 -7.18
C GLY A 194 -26.34 -3.72 -6.70
N ASP A 195 -26.82 -3.36 -5.51
CA ASP A 195 -26.70 -2.00 -4.96
C ASP A 195 -25.30 -1.70 -4.37
N TYR A 196 -24.45 -2.72 -4.24
CA TYR A 196 -23.12 -2.64 -3.61
C TYR A 196 -22.03 -3.36 -4.41
N ARG A 197 -22.20 -3.51 -5.73
CA ARG A 197 -21.31 -4.29 -6.59
C ARG A 197 -19.85 -3.87 -6.42
N LEU A 198 -18.98 -4.86 -6.19
CA LEU A 198 -17.56 -4.65 -5.92
C LEU A 198 -16.85 -3.78 -6.97
N SER A 199 -17.06 -4.02 -8.26
CA SER A 199 -16.47 -3.19 -9.32
C SER A 199 -16.90 -1.72 -9.27
N ASP A 200 -18.16 -1.45 -8.91
CA ASP A 200 -18.71 -0.09 -8.86
C ASP A 200 -18.19 0.68 -7.63
N VAL A 201 -18.20 0.04 -6.44
CA VAL A 201 -17.63 0.60 -5.21
C VAL A 201 -16.10 0.79 -5.33
N MET A 202 -15.40 -0.13 -6.00
CA MET A 202 -13.97 0.03 -6.32
C MET A 202 -13.72 1.18 -7.28
N ARG A 203 -14.56 1.36 -8.30
CA ARG A 203 -14.42 2.45 -9.27
C ARG A 203 -14.57 3.80 -8.58
N GLU A 204 -15.64 4.01 -7.81
CA GLU A 204 -15.87 5.24 -7.04
C GLU A 204 -14.71 5.52 -6.08
N SER A 205 -14.32 4.53 -5.27
CA SER A 205 -13.21 4.64 -4.32
C SER A 205 -11.87 5.01 -4.98
N LEU A 206 -11.60 4.54 -6.20
CA LEU A 206 -10.36 4.85 -6.93
C LEU A 206 -10.38 6.21 -7.66
N LEU A 207 -11.53 6.88 -7.78
CA LEU A 207 -11.61 8.26 -8.29
C LEU A 207 -11.01 9.27 -7.30
N GLU A 208 -10.81 8.91 -6.02
CA GLU A 208 -10.08 9.72 -5.04
C GLU A 208 -8.57 9.85 -5.36
N ASP A 209 -8.03 8.99 -6.26
CA ASP A 209 -6.60 8.93 -6.54
C ASP A 209 -6.12 9.81 -7.70
N GLU A 210 -4.95 10.42 -7.55
CA GLU A 210 -4.32 11.27 -8.58
C GLU A 210 -3.98 10.49 -9.85
N LEU A 211 -3.66 9.20 -9.71
CA LEU A 211 -3.34 8.32 -10.83
C LEU A 211 -4.58 7.61 -11.40
N SER A 212 -5.77 8.17 -11.18
CA SER A 212 -7.03 7.70 -11.78
C SER A 212 -7.02 7.84 -13.32
N PRO A 213 -7.49 6.84 -14.08
CA PRO A 213 -8.02 5.54 -13.63
C PRO A 213 -6.89 4.59 -13.19
N VAL A 214 -6.94 4.15 -11.93
CA VAL A 214 -5.87 3.29 -11.35
C VAL A 214 -5.87 1.90 -11.97
N LEU A 215 -7.07 1.31 -12.10
CA LEU A 215 -7.37 0.04 -12.77
C LEU A 215 -8.13 0.29 -14.09
N THR A 216 -8.05 -0.65 -15.03
CA THR A 216 -8.87 -0.65 -16.24
C THR A 216 -10.18 -1.42 -16.03
N GLU A 217 -11.22 -1.14 -16.82
CA GLU A 217 -12.52 -1.83 -16.71
C GLU A 217 -12.43 -3.38 -16.77
N PRO A 218 -11.60 -4.02 -17.63
CA PRO A 218 -11.39 -5.47 -17.57
C PRO A 218 -10.92 -5.99 -16.20
N HIS A 219 -10.12 -5.21 -15.46
CA HIS A 219 -9.70 -5.54 -14.10
C HIS A 219 -10.84 -5.38 -13.10
N LEU A 220 -11.64 -4.31 -13.20
CA LEU A 220 -12.82 -4.10 -12.34
C LEU A 220 -13.85 -5.22 -12.52
N LEU A 221 -14.20 -5.56 -13.77
CA LEU A 221 -15.09 -6.68 -14.09
C LEU A 221 -14.48 -8.05 -13.72
N ALA A 222 -13.15 -8.17 -13.65
CA ALA A 222 -12.49 -9.35 -13.11
C ALA A 222 -12.59 -9.47 -11.58
N LEU A 223 -12.78 -8.37 -10.83
CA LEU A 223 -13.07 -8.45 -9.40
C LEU A 223 -14.42 -9.11 -9.14
N ASP A 224 -15.48 -8.69 -9.84
CA ASP A 224 -16.82 -9.31 -9.72
C ASP A 224 -16.78 -10.80 -10.09
N ARG A 225 -16.11 -11.14 -11.20
CA ARG A 225 -15.93 -12.55 -11.64
C ARG A 225 -15.19 -13.38 -10.59
N ARG A 226 -14.10 -12.85 -10.01
CA ARG A 226 -13.34 -13.51 -8.94
C ARG A 226 -14.16 -13.62 -7.66
N LEU A 227 -14.96 -12.62 -7.32
CA LEU A 227 -15.86 -12.63 -6.17
C LEU A 227 -16.88 -13.78 -6.25
N GLN A 228 -17.53 -13.94 -7.41
CA GLN A 228 -18.48 -15.04 -7.63
C GLN A 228 -17.79 -16.41 -7.53
N ILE A 229 -16.56 -16.55 -8.06
CA ILE A 229 -15.75 -17.77 -7.89
C ILE A 229 -15.47 -18.04 -6.41
N ILE A 230 -15.02 -17.04 -5.64
CA ILE A 230 -14.74 -17.19 -4.20
C ILE A 230 -15.99 -17.64 -3.43
N LEU A 231 -17.14 -17.01 -3.69
CA LEU A 231 -18.41 -17.38 -3.04
C LEU A 231 -18.85 -18.80 -3.40
N GLN A 232 -18.70 -19.21 -4.66
CA GLN A 232 -19.02 -20.57 -5.11
C GLN A 232 -18.03 -21.62 -4.56
N THR A 233 -16.74 -21.30 -4.42
CA THR A 233 -15.76 -22.15 -3.74
C THR A 233 -16.12 -22.33 -2.27
N VAL A 234 -16.41 -21.23 -1.54
CA VAL A 234 -16.80 -21.31 -0.13
C VAL A 234 -18.10 -22.10 0.04
N LYS A 235 -19.09 -21.92 -0.86
CA LYS A 235 -20.31 -22.73 -0.87
C LYS A 235 -19.99 -24.22 -1.00
N GLY A 236 -19.18 -24.62 -1.97
CA GLY A 236 -18.76 -26.02 -2.14
C GLY A 236 -18.00 -26.58 -0.93
N CYS A 237 -17.15 -25.78 -0.28
CA CYS A 237 -16.51 -26.18 0.98
C CYS A 237 -17.53 -26.37 2.12
N VAL A 238 -18.53 -25.48 2.25
CA VAL A 238 -19.58 -25.59 3.27
C VAL A 238 -20.46 -26.82 3.04
N GLU A 239 -20.78 -27.12 1.78
CA GLU A 239 -21.51 -28.33 1.37
C GLU A 239 -20.71 -29.62 1.65
N ALA A 240 -19.38 -29.59 1.49
CA ALA A 240 -18.51 -30.76 1.69
C ALA A 240 -18.02 -30.99 3.13
N HIS A 241 -17.92 -29.94 3.95
CA HIS A 241 -17.27 -29.99 5.27
C HIS A 241 -18.13 -29.45 6.44
N GLY A 242 -19.31 -28.90 6.14
CA GLY A 242 -20.19 -28.27 7.11
C GLY A 242 -19.77 -26.84 7.47
N GLU A 243 -20.77 -25.98 7.67
CA GLU A 243 -20.57 -24.53 7.87
C GLU A 243 -19.59 -24.21 9.01
N GLN A 244 -19.74 -24.89 10.15
CA GLN A 244 -18.94 -24.63 11.36
C GLN A 244 -17.45 -25.02 11.21
N SER A 245 -17.11 -25.85 10.22
CA SER A 245 -15.73 -26.25 9.90
C SER A 245 -15.03 -25.20 9.02
N VAL A 246 -15.76 -24.64 8.06
CA VAL A 246 -15.22 -23.69 7.06
C VAL A 246 -15.27 -22.24 7.56
N ILE A 247 -16.33 -21.87 8.27
CA ILE A 247 -16.63 -20.49 8.63
C ILE A 247 -16.13 -20.19 10.06
N ALA A 248 -14.81 -20.10 10.19
CA ALA A 248 -14.12 -19.77 11.44
C ALA A 248 -14.58 -18.41 12.00
N SER A 249 -15.45 -18.45 13.02
CA SER A 249 -15.95 -17.26 13.70
C SER A 249 -14.82 -16.53 14.42
N ASP A 250 -14.76 -15.21 14.28
CA ASP A 250 -13.83 -14.42 15.08
C ASP A 250 -14.19 -14.60 16.59
N PRO A 251 -13.19 -14.74 17.49
CA PRO A 251 -13.45 -14.90 18.92
C PRO A 251 -14.22 -13.71 19.45
N ALA A 252 -15.20 -13.95 20.34
CA ALA A 252 -16.10 -12.92 20.86
C ALA A 252 -15.30 -11.77 21.49
N GLY A 253 -15.26 -10.64 20.78
CA GLY A 253 -14.54 -9.45 21.22
C GLY A 253 -15.29 -8.77 22.36
N GLU A 254 -14.60 -8.50 23.46
CA GLU A 254 -15.06 -7.59 24.50
C GLU A 254 -15.46 -6.26 23.86
N SER A 255 -16.68 -5.78 24.15
CA SER A 255 -17.16 -4.50 23.67
C SER A 255 -16.25 -3.38 24.20
N ALA A 256 -15.51 -2.72 23.31
CA ALA A 256 -14.75 -1.54 23.69
C ALA A 256 -15.70 -0.50 24.31
N PRO A 257 -15.38 0.06 25.49
CA PRO A 257 -16.26 1.01 26.16
C PRO A 257 -16.41 2.28 25.33
N ASP A 258 -17.64 2.77 25.23
CA ASP A 258 -17.97 3.98 24.48
C ASP A 258 -17.32 5.20 25.15
N SER A 259 -16.25 5.74 24.55
CA SER A 259 -15.49 6.89 25.03
C SER A 259 -16.24 8.20 24.74
N GLY A 260 -17.47 8.29 25.25
CA GLY A 260 -18.53 9.16 24.74
C GLY A 260 -19.25 10.04 25.76
N ARG A 261 -18.66 10.34 26.93
CA ARG A 261 -19.14 11.41 27.85
C ARG A 261 -18.10 11.84 28.90
N ALA A 262 -17.42 12.94 28.64
CA ALA A 262 -16.83 13.76 29.70
C ALA A 262 -17.90 14.75 30.18
N ASN A 263 -18.58 14.44 31.29
CA ASN A 263 -19.46 15.42 31.95
C ASN A 263 -18.58 16.38 32.78
N PRO A 264 -18.67 17.70 32.60
CA PRO A 264 -18.12 18.64 33.56
C PRO A 264 -19.03 18.71 34.79
N THR A 265 -18.47 18.49 35.97
CA THR A 265 -19.15 18.74 37.26
C THR A 265 -18.21 19.52 38.17
N SER A 266 -18.76 20.63 38.69
CA SER A 266 -18.26 21.62 39.65
C SER A 266 -17.04 21.26 40.49
#